data_AF-A0A3N5W119-F1
#
_entry.id   AF-A0A3N5W119-F1
#
_cell.length_a   1.000
_cell.length_b   1.000
_cell.length_c   1.000
_cell.angle_alpha   90.00
_cell.angle_beta   90.00
_cell.angle_gamma   90.00
#
_symmetry.space_group_name_H-M   'P 1'
#
loop_
_entity.id
_entity.type
_entity.pdbx_description
1 polymer ?
#
loop_
_entity_poly.entity_id
_entity_poly.type
_entity_poly.pdbx_seq_one_letter_code
_entity_poly.pdbx_strand_id
1 'polypeptide(L)'
;MSKLRRNEKVITLGVFALGLAAMSVILIAPPVFAQGAANTPAAQLSHTKSIQPNVTEPVVVSMNSNDYVNGGITHSSSRDTADVIINEAGSYLIVAAGQVGMTSGNTTCNVDLWLRQNGEHVANSNTRASVETVNDTIVLVSQAIMPLKVNDNINTMMSVSATDQGCGLINTAPSNEPNIPAIIFSIIRIGD
;
A
#
# COMPACT_ATOMS: atom_id res chain seq x y z
N MET A 1 73.44 -49.28 40.51
CA MET A 1 74.46 -48.67 39.62
C MET A 1 73.82 -48.31 38.28
N SER A 2 73.65 -47.00 38.03
CA SER A 2 73.73 -46.26 36.74
C SER A 2 73.55 -47.00 35.39
N LYS A 3 72.56 -46.61 34.55
CA LYS A 3 72.70 -45.56 33.49
C LYS A 3 71.41 -45.30 32.66
N LEU A 4 71.11 -44.01 32.50
CA LEU A 4 70.44 -43.23 31.41
C LEU A 4 70.53 -43.85 29.99
N ARG A 5 69.69 -43.59 28.96
CA ARG A 5 69.09 -42.34 28.40
C ARG A 5 68.15 -42.74 27.22
N ARG A 6 66.97 -42.11 27.03
CA ARG A 6 66.66 -40.91 26.18
C ARG A 6 66.63 -41.16 24.65
N ASN A 7 65.40 -41.24 24.13
CA ASN A 7 64.83 -40.42 23.05
C ASN A 7 65.53 -40.32 21.68
N GLU A 8 64.71 -40.52 20.63
CA GLU A 8 64.46 -39.61 19.49
C GLU A 8 64.56 -40.23 18.07
N LYS A 9 63.41 -40.17 17.38
CA LYS A 9 63.22 -39.81 15.96
C LYS A 9 63.75 -40.75 14.88
N VAL A 10 62.82 -41.40 14.17
CA VAL A 10 62.67 -41.43 12.69
C VAL A 10 61.21 -41.91 12.44
N ILE A 11 60.16 -41.08 12.42
CA ILE A 11 59.62 -40.30 11.27
C ILE A 11 60.06 -40.86 9.91
N THR A 12 59.16 -41.47 9.13
CA THR A 12 58.73 -41.01 7.78
C THR A 12 57.87 -42.09 7.06
N LEU A 13 56.68 -41.67 6.62
CA LEU A 13 55.82 -42.18 5.54
C LEU A 13 55.04 -43.50 5.69
N GLY A 14 53.73 -43.32 5.95
CA GLY A 14 52.65 -44.32 5.81
C GLY A 14 51.32 -43.68 6.18
N VAL A 15 51.01 -42.55 5.54
CA VAL A 15 49.94 -41.59 5.86
C VAL A 15 48.58 -42.09 5.35
N PHE A 16 47.63 -42.15 6.29
CA PHE A 16 46.18 -41.89 6.18
C PHE A 16 45.27 -42.88 5.43
N ALA A 17 44.60 -43.72 6.23
CA ALA A 17 43.21 -44.12 5.98
C ALA A 17 42.49 -44.41 7.32
N LEU A 18 42.46 -43.42 8.21
CA LEU A 18 41.58 -43.42 9.38
C LEU A 18 41.07 -41.99 9.57
N GLY A 19 39.79 -41.76 9.32
CA GLY A 19 39.18 -40.46 9.58
C GLY A 19 37.75 -40.35 9.07
N LEU A 20 36.83 -40.36 10.03
CA LEU A 20 35.47 -39.82 9.95
C LEU A 20 34.44 -40.58 9.09
N ALA A 21 33.77 -41.54 9.72
CA ALA A 21 32.38 -41.89 9.40
C ALA A 21 31.53 -41.74 10.67
N ALA A 22 31.35 -40.50 11.12
CA ALA A 22 30.34 -40.11 12.10
C ALA A 22 30.00 -38.62 11.93
N MET A 23 29.65 -38.20 10.71
CA MET A 23 28.90 -36.96 10.55
C MET A 23 27.43 -37.29 10.75
N SER A 24 27.02 -37.27 12.01
CA SER A 24 25.63 -37.10 12.39
C SER A 24 25.19 -35.78 11.77
N VAL A 25 24.40 -35.85 10.70
CA VAL A 25 23.75 -34.67 10.11
C VAL A 25 22.76 -34.20 11.16
N ILE A 26 23.20 -33.28 12.02
CA ILE A 26 22.29 -32.38 12.69
C ILE A 26 21.70 -31.56 11.54
N LEU A 27 20.52 -31.98 11.08
CA LEU A 27 19.61 -31.10 10.36
C LEU A 27 19.29 -29.96 11.31
N ILE A 28 20.12 -28.92 11.29
CA ILE A 28 19.68 -27.60 11.70
C ILE A 28 18.71 -27.19 10.60
N ALA A 29 17.45 -27.60 10.73
CA ALA A 29 16.40 -26.88 10.05
C ALA A 29 16.60 -25.42 10.45
N PRO A 30 16.73 -24.47 9.50
CA PRO A 30 16.60 -23.08 9.88
C PRO A 30 15.30 -22.97 10.68
N PRO A 31 15.23 -22.14 11.74
CA PRO A 31 13.94 -21.84 12.31
C PRO A 31 13.09 -21.36 11.14
N VAL A 32 12.14 -22.20 10.74
CA VAL A 32 11.02 -21.76 9.94
C VAL A 32 10.38 -20.76 10.87
N PHE A 33 10.68 -19.49 10.67
CA PHE A 33 9.83 -18.44 11.16
C PHE A 33 8.50 -18.73 10.49
N ALA A 34 7.65 -19.48 11.20
CA ALA A 34 6.23 -19.29 11.05
C ALA A 34 6.03 -17.83 11.42
N GLN A 35 6.18 -16.95 10.42
CA GLN A 35 5.61 -15.62 10.47
C GLN A 35 4.12 -15.90 10.53
N GLY A 36 3.61 -16.14 11.74
CA GLY A 36 2.19 -16.19 12.00
C GLY A 36 1.63 -14.95 11.34
N ALA A 37 0.59 -15.10 10.53
CA ALA A 37 0.03 -14.02 9.72
C ALA A 37 -0.01 -12.77 10.59
N ALA A 38 0.94 -11.85 10.33
CA ALA A 38 0.98 -10.62 11.07
C ALA A 38 -0.30 -9.92 10.61
N ASN A 39 -1.22 -9.71 11.54
CA ASN A 39 -2.43 -8.94 11.29
C ASN A 39 -2.00 -7.48 11.14
N THR A 40 -1.30 -7.16 10.05
CA THR A 40 -0.86 -5.82 9.74
C THR A 40 -2.10 -5.03 9.36
N PRO A 41 -2.40 -3.92 10.06
CA PRO A 41 -3.51 -3.07 9.69
C PRO A 41 -3.38 -2.57 8.27
N ALA A 42 -4.39 -2.89 7.47
CA ALA A 42 -4.40 -2.56 6.06
C ALA A 42 -5.82 -2.58 5.50
N ALA A 43 -6.06 -1.72 4.51
CA ALA A 43 -7.28 -1.73 3.73
C ALA A 43 -6.97 -1.35 2.28
N GLN A 44 -7.70 -1.98 1.36
CA GLN A 44 -7.84 -1.55 -0.02
C GLN A 44 -9.32 -1.37 -0.30
N LEU A 45 -9.67 -0.17 -0.76
CA LEU A 45 -11.03 0.27 -1.03
C LEU A 45 -11.10 0.80 -2.46
N SER A 46 -12.29 0.79 -3.05
CA SER A 46 -12.49 1.37 -4.37
C SER A 46 -13.86 2.02 -4.54
N HIS A 47 -13.97 2.89 -5.55
CA HIS A 47 -15.25 3.37 -6.05
C HIS A 47 -15.48 2.89 -7.48
N THR A 48 -16.49 2.04 -7.66
CA THR A 48 -16.77 1.31 -8.92
C THR A 48 -17.66 2.06 -9.90
N LYS A 49 -17.81 3.38 -9.74
CA LYS A 49 -18.63 4.28 -10.56
C LYS A 49 -17.90 5.60 -10.77
N SER A 50 -18.17 6.31 -11.86
CA SER A 50 -17.61 7.64 -12.06
C SER A 50 -18.10 8.60 -10.97
N ILE A 51 -17.21 9.47 -10.51
CA ILE A 51 -17.49 10.52 -9.52
C ILE A 51 -17.14 11.86 -10.17
N GLN A 52 -18.17 12.61 -10.55
CA GLN A 52 -18.05 13.87 -11.27
C GLN A 52 -18.76 14.96 -10.45
N PRO A 53 -18.02 15.84 -9.76
CA PRO A 53 -18.62 16.89 -8.95
C PRO A 53 -19.46 17.86 -9.78
N ASN A 54 -20.55 18.34 -9.19
CA ASN A 54 -21.38 19.41 -9.75
C ASN A 54 -20.98 20.81 -9.22
N VAL A 55 -19.92 20.87 -8.42
CA VAL A 55 -19.33 22.10 -7.86
C VAL A 55 -17.81 22.09 -8.07
N THR A 56 -17.19 23.26 -8.13
CA THR A 56 -15.72 23.40 -8.22
C THR A 56 -15.05 23.40 -6.86
N GLU A 57 -15.82 23.61 -5.79
CA GLU A 57 -15.31 23.51 -4.42
C GLU A 57 -14.88 22.07 -4.09
N PRO A 58 -13.92 21.90 -3.16
CA PRO A 58 -13.50 20.58 -2.71
C PRO A 58 -14.66 19.69 -2.25
N VAL A 59 -14.70 18.46 -2.75
CA VAL A 59 -15.63 17.43 -2.30
C VAL A 59 -14.87 16.21 -1.80
N VAL A 60 -15.46 15.53 -0.82
CA VAL A 60 -14.99 14.25 -0.32
C VAL A 60 -15.22 13.16 -1.37
N VAL A 61 -14.22 12.30 -1.57
CA VAL A 61 -14.31 11.11 -2.44
C VAL A 61 -14.77 9.92 -1.62
N SER A 62 -15.91 9.35 -1.99
CA SER A 62 -16.46 8.14 -1.35
C SER A 62 -15.88 6.86 -1.96
N MET A 63 -15.89 5.78 -1.18
CA MET A 63 -15.55 4.41 -1.56
C MET A 63 -16.79 3.52 -1.39
N ASN A 64 -17.16 2.79 -2.43
CA ASN A 64 -18.36 1.96 -2.44
C ASN A 64 -18.06 0.46 -2.36
N SER A 65 -16.79 0.08 -2.27
CA SER A 65 -16.32 -1.31 -2.17
C SER A 65 -15.23 -1.45 -1.12
N ASN A 66 -15.31 -2.54 -0.35
CA ASN A 66 -14.24 -3.01 0.54
C ASN A 66 -13.55 -4.19 -0.15
N ASP A 67 -12.51 -3.92 -0.94
CA ASP A 67 -11.79 -4.96 -1.69
C ASP A 67 -10.92 -5.82 -0.74
N TYR A 68 -10.36 -5.17 0.28
CA TYR A 68 -9.66 -5.81 1.39
C TYR A 68 -9.74 -4.93 2.64
N VAL A 69 -10.04 -5.51 3.80
CA VAL A 69 -9.92 -4.83 5.10
C VAL A 69 -9.39 -5.83 6.10
N ASN A 70 -8.30 -5.49 6.77
CA ASN A 70 -7.69 -6.29 7.82
C ASN A 70 -7.60 -5.50 9.13
N GLY A 71 -7.55 -6.22 10.25
CA GLY A 71 -7.68 -5.70 11.61
C GLY A 71 -6.91 -4.39 11.86
N GLY A 72 -7.40 -3.52 12.72
CA GLY A 72 -6.77 -2.21 12.96
C GLY A 72 -7.27 -1.09 12.02
N ILE A 73 -8.10 -1.39 11.01
CA ILE A 73 -8.78 -0.40 10.15
C ILE A 73 -10.27 -0.73 10.01
N THR A 74 -11.12 0.29 10.04
CA THR A 74 -12.57 0.18 9.79
C THR A 74 -12.97 1.06 8.62
N HIS A 75 -13.80 0.54 7.73
CA HIS A 75 -14.47 1.32 6.68
C HIS A 75 -15.85 0.70 6.38
N SER A 76 -16.83 1.56 6.06
CA SER A 76 -18.19 1.16 5.72
C SER A 76 -18.54 1.61 4.31
N SER A 77 -18.89 0.67 3.42
CA SER A 77 -19.28 0.96 2.04
C SER A 77 -20.72 1.50 1.89
N SER A 78 -21.46 1.70 2.99
CA SER A 78 -22.87 2.14 2.96
C SER A 78 -23.21 3.31 3.90
N ARG A 79 -22.31 3.66 4.82
CA ARG A 79 -22.44 4.77 5.78
C ARG A 79 -21.09 5.42 5.91
N ASP A 80 -21.04 6.75 5.86
CA ASP A 80 -19.81 7.52 5.93
C ASP A 80 -18.74 6.95 4.99
N THR A 81 -19.17 6.72 3.74
CA THR A 81 -18.43 5.92 2.73
C THR A 81 -17.08 6.47 2.33
N ALA A 82 -16.68 7.62 2.83
CA ALA A 82 -15.36 8.17 2.57
C ALA A 82 -14.39 7.95 3.73
N ASP A 83 -14.91 7.64 4.91
CA ASP A 83 -14.17 7.73 6.15
C ASP A 83 -13.50 6.40 6.47
N VAL A 84 -12.18 6.42 6.51
CA VAL A 84 -11.35 5.29 6.92
C VAL A 84 -10.88 5.55 8.34
N ILE A 85 -11.34 4.73 9.28
CA ILE A 85 -11.07 4.89 10.70
C ILE A 85 -9.91 3.98 11.12
N ILE A 86 -8.93 4.57 11.78
CA ILE A 86 -7.77 3.87 12.32
C ILE A 86 -8.09 3.34 13.71
N ASN A 87 -7.99 2.03 13.91
CA ASN A 87 -8.21 1.38 15.21
C ASN A 87 -6.89 1.02 15.92
N GLU A 88 -5.76 1.07 15.22
CA GLU A 88 -4.43 0.79 15.77
C GLU A 88 -3.43 1.88 15.36
N ALA A 89 -2.77 2.50 16.34
CA ALA A 89 -1.83 3.58 16.07
C ALA A 89 -0.55 3.08 15.39
N GLY A 90 0.09 3.94 14.60
CA GLY A 90 1.39 3.66 14.00
C GLY A 90 1.68 4.56 12.81
N SER A 91 2.76 4.25 12.09
CA SER A 91 3.09 4.89 10.83
C SER A 91 2.41 4.15 9.67
N TYR A 92 1.71 4.89 8.80
CA TYR A 92 0.96 4.32 7.68
C TYR A 92 1.47 4.87 6.35
N LEU A 93 1.58 4.00 5.35
CA LEU A 93 1.61 4.39 3.94
C LEU A 93 0.17 4.46 3.43
N ILE A 94 -0.19 5.58 2.82
CA ILE A 94 -1.51 5.86 2.27
C ILE A 94 -1.34 6.23 0.80
N VAL A 95 -2.16 5.65 -0.08
CA VAL A 95 -2.15 5.89 -1.51
C VAL A 95 -3.58 6.01 -2.01
N ALA A 96 -3.92 7.17 -2.58
CA ALA A 96 -5.16 7.44 -3.28
C ALA A 96 -4.86 7.60 -4.77
N ALA A 97 -5.27 6.63 -5.60
CA ALA A 97 -5.00 6.59 -7.02
C ALA A 97 -6.31 6.72 -7.81
N GLY A 98 -6.59 7.94 -8.29
CA GLY A 98 -7.79 8.28 -9.04
C GLY A 98 -7.59 8.21 -10.55
N GLN A 99 -8.58 7.70 -11.28
CA GLN A 99 -8.63 7.74 -12.75
C GLN A 99 -9.23 9.07 -13.20
N VAL A 100 -8.39 10.08 -13.37
CA VAL A 100 -8.82 11.42 -13.77
C VAL A 100 -9.22 11.44 -15.24
N GLY A 101 -10.38 12.02 -15.55
CA GLY A 101 -10.87 12.18 -16.91
C GLY A 101 -12.02 13.18 -17.04
N MET A 102 -12.57 13.25 -18.25
CA MET A 102 -13.78 14.03 -18.54
C MET A 102 -14.68 13.31 -19.56
N THR A 103 -16.00 13.56 -19.49
CA THR A 103 -16.99 12.88 -20.34
C THR A 103 -17.57 13.76 -21.45
N SER A 104 -17.33 15.07 -21.41
CA SER A 104 -17.75 16.02 -22.43
C SER A 104 -16.82 17.23 -22.45
N GLY A 105 -17.06 18.17 -23.36
CA GLY A 105 -16.27 19.40 -23.46
C GLY A 105 -15.04 19.28 -24.35
N ASN A 106 -14.33 20.40 -24.47
CA ASN A 106 -13.14 20.57 -25.32
C ASN A 106 -12.13 21.56 -24.74
N THR A 107 -12.25 21.85 -23.44
CA THR A 107 -11.31 22.72 -22.73
C THR A 107 -10.63 21.94 -21.62
N THR A 108 -9.47 22.42 -21.17
CA THR A 108 -8.70 21.74 -20.14
C THR A 108 -9.49 21.61 -18.83
N CYS A 109 -9.65 20.36 -18.41
CA CYS A 109 -10.19 19.99 -17.11
C CYS A 109 -9.03 19.71 -16.14
N ASN A 110 -8.88 20.54 -15.10
CA ASN A 110 -7.96 20.24 -14.01
C ASN A 110 -8.70 19.51 -12.89
N VAL A 111 -8.13 18.39 -12.44
CA VAL A 111 -8.61 17.65 -11.28
C VAL A 111 -7.49 17.58 -10.25
N ASP A 112 -7.81 18.02 -9.04
CA ASP A 112 -6.92 17.92 -7.89
C ASP A 112 -7.32 16.75 -7.00
N LEU A 113 -6.34 16.12 -6.35
CA LEU A 113 -6.55 15.01 -5.44
C LEU A 113 -5.59 15.11 -4.25
N TRP A 114 -6.12 15.05 -3.04
CA TRP A 114 -5.33 15.14 -1.80
C TRP A 114 -5.94 14.35 -0.64
N LEU A 115 -5.17 14.22 0.44
CA LEU A 115 -5.60 13.54 1.67
C LEU A 115 -6.08 14.53 2.72
N ARG A 116 -7.04 14.09 3.52
CA ARG A 116 -7.58 14.81 4.68
C ARG A 116 -7.54 13.88 5.90
N GLN A 117 -7.10 14.41 7.04
CA GLN A 117 -7.08 13.73 8.32
C GLN A 117 -7.94 14.51 9.31
N ASN A 118 -8.92 13.86 9.96
CA ASN A 118 -9.74 14.46 11.02
C ASN A 118 -10.39 15.79 10.62
N GLY A 119 -10.79 15.93 9.36
CA GLY A 119 -11.39 17.17 8.86
C GLY A 119 -10.37 18.24 8.44
N GLU A 120 -9.06 18.00 8.53
CA GLU A 120 -8.02 18.93 8.12
C GLU A 120 -7.22 18.42 6.92
N HIS A 121 -6.85 19.31 6.00
CA HIS A 121 -6.09 18.92 4.82
C HIS A 121 -4.66 18.52 5.21
N VAL A 122 -4.21 17.36 4.73
CA VAL A 122 -2.84 16.90 4.95
C VAL A 122 -1.91 17.74 4.08
N ALA A 123 -0.99 18.46 4.71
CA ALA A 123 -0.01 19.31 4.03
C ALA A 123 0.82 18.50 3.01
N ASN A 124 1.13 19.11 1.87
CA ASN A 124 1.93 18.52 0.79
C ASN A 124 1.38 17.20 0.21
N SER A 125 0.08 16.91 0.35
CA SER A 125 -0.55 15.72 -0.25
C SER A 125 -1.26 16.01 -1.58
N ASN A 126 -1.41 17.27 -1.97
CA ASN A 126 -2.17 17.63 -3.17
C ASN A 126 -1.39 17.38 -4.45
N THR A 127 -2.11 16.92 -5.47
CA THR A 127 -1.62 16.60 -6.80
C THR A 127 -2.64 17.04 -7.83
N ARG A 128 -2.20 17.33 -9.06
CA ARG A 128 -3.06 17.78 -10.17
C ARG A 128 -2.81 16.95 -11.41
N ALA A 129 -3.89 16.59 -12.10
CA ALA A 129 -3.86 16.17 -13.49
C ALA A 129 -4.70 17.13 -14.33
N SER A 130 -4.26 17.33 -15.57
CA SER A 130 -4.95 18.15 -16.57
C SER A 130 -5.31 17.26 -17.75
N VAL A 131 -6.59 17.24 -18.12
CA VAL A 131 -7.13 16.44 -19.22
C VAL A 131 -7.75 17.37 -20.25
N GLU A 132 -7.45 17.16 -21.53
CA GLU A 132 -7.88 18.05 -22.62
C GLU A 132 -8.85 17.37 -23.59
N THR A 133 -8.88 16.04 -23.57
CA THR A 133 -9.62 15.18 -24.51
C THR A 133 -10.57 14.26 -23.76
N VAL A 134 -11.79 14.13 -24.29
CA VAL A 134 -12.73 13.10 -23.84
C VAL A 134 -12.16 11.72 -24.18
N ASN A 135 -12.46 10.72 -23.36
CA ASN A 135 -11.98 9.34 -23.46
C ASN A 135 -10.52 9.08 -23.06
N ASP A 136 -9.72 10.10 -22.81
CA ASP A 136 -8.41 9.92 -22.18
C ASP A 136 -8.55 9.97 -20.65
N THR A 137 -7.80 9.09 -19.97
CA THR A 137 -7.73 9.05 -18.51
C THR A 137 -6.30 9.04 -18.04
N ILE A 138 -6.03 9.72 -16.92
CA ILE A 138 -4.72 9.78 -16.25
C ILE A 138 -4.87 9.19 -14.85
N VAL A 139 -3.96 8.31 -14.44
CA VAL A 139 -3.87 7.89 -13.04
C VAL A 139 -3.18 8.98 -12.24
N LEU A 140 -3.93 9.71 -11.42
CA LEU A 140 -3.43 10.70 -10.49
C LEU A 140 -3.26 10.07 -9.11
N VAL A 141 -2.06 10.17 -8.54
CA VAL A 141 -1.74 9.57 -7.23
C VAL A 141 -1.46 10.66 -6.21
N SER A 142 -2.26 10.68 -5.15
CA SER A 142 -1.93 11.37 -3.90
C SER A 142 -1.47 10.32 -2.88
N GLN A 143 -0.33 10.54 -2.24
CA GLN A 143 0.22 9.59 -1.27
C GLN A 143 0.87 10.30 -0.09
N ALA A 144 0.91 9.61 1.05
CA ALA A 144 1.61 10.08 2.24
C ALA A 144 2.16 8.90 3.05
N ILE A 145 3.24 9.17 3.77
CA ILE A 145 3.62 8.39 4.94
C ILE A 145 3.39 9.28 6.15
N MET A 146 2.54 8.86 7.08
CA MET A 146 2.24 9.68 8.25
C MET A 146 1.91 8.85 9.49
N PRO A 147 2.22 9.35 10.70
CA PRO A 147 1.77 8.75 11.94
C PRO A 147 0.27 9.00 12.13
N LEU A 148 -0.47 7.94 12.45
CA LEU A 148 -1.90 7.98 12.75
C LEU A 148 -2.15 7.41 14.15
N LYS A 149 -3.15 7.97 14.82
CA LYS A 149 -3.61 7.56 16.15
C LYS A 149 -4.90 6.77 16.03
N VAL A 150 -5.24 6.04 17.10
CA VAL A 150 -6.55 5.40 17.24
C VAL A 150 -7.64 6.48 17.14
N ASN A 151 -8.69 6.18 16.39
CA ASN A 151 -9.81 7.04 16.01
C ASN A 151 -9.48 8.17 15.03
N ASP A 152 -8.27 8.23 14.47
CA ASP A 152 -8.04 9.11 13.33
C ASP A 152 -8.92 8.66 12.15
N ASN A 153 -9.45 9.64 11.45
CA ASN A 153 -10.24 9.49 10.24
C ASN A 153 -9.44 10.02 9.05
N ILE A 154 -9.26 9.17 8.04
CA ILE A 154 -8.64 9.53 6.76
C ILE A 154 -9.67 9.48 5.66
N ASN A 155 -9.69 10.52 4.81
CA ASN A 155 -10.45 10.51 3.57
C ASN A 155 -9.68 11.22 2.44
N THR A 156 -10.09 10.92 1.22
CA THR A 156 -9.58 11.56 0.00
C THR A 156 -10.50 12.70 -0.39
N MET A 157 -9.91 13.81 -0.82
CA MET A 157 -10.61 14.97 -1.35
C MET A 157 -10.29 15.13 -2.82
N MET A 158 -11.23 15.68 -3.58
CA MET A 158 -10.98 16.15 -4.94
C MET A 158 -11.61 17.53 -5.19
N SER A 159 -11.07 18.25 -6.15
CA SER A 159 -11.73 19.41 -6.76
C SER A 159 -11.54 19.38 -8.27
N VAL A 160 -12.44 20.06 -8.98
CA VAL A 160 -12.43 20.14 -10.43
C VAL A 160 -12.49 21.60 -10.87
N SER A 161 -11.81 21.96 -11.96
CA SER A 161 -11.83 23.34 -12.46
C SER A 161 -13.11 23.70 -13.23
N ALA A 162 -13.90 22.71 -13.64
CA ALA A 162 -15.13 22.91 -14.41
C ALA A 162 -16.14 21.79 -14.10
N THR A 163 -17.44 22.08 -14.16
CA THR A 163 -18.51 21.14 -13.84
C THR A 163 -19.40 20.81 -15.04
N ASP A 164 -19.30 21.58 -16.13
CA ASP A 164 -20.07 21.46 -17.37
C ASP A 164 -19.47 20.47 -18.38
N GLN A 165 -18.33 19.87 -18.05
CA GLN A 165 -17.56 18.94 -18.90
C GLN A 165 -17.49 17.51 -18.34
N GLY A 166 -18.17 17.27 -17.21
CA GLY A 166 -18.06 15.99 -16.52
C GLY A 166 -16.64 15.70 -16.04
N CYS A 167 -15.94 16.71 -15.56
CA CYS A 167 -14.65 16.56 -14.91
C CYS A 167 -14.74 15.68 -13.67
N GLY A 168 -13.74 14.83 -13.44
CA GLY A 168 -13.59 14.14 -12.17
C GLY A 168 -12.89 12.80 -12.31
N LEU A 169 -13.37 11.82 -11.54
CA LEU A 169 -12.84 10.46 -11.49
C LEU A 169 -13.73 9.54 -12.33
N ILE A 170 -13.16 8.85 -13.30
CA ILE A 170 -13.90 8.09 -14.32
C ILE A 170 -13.74 6.59 -14.07
N ASN A 171 -14.87 5.90 -14.00
CA ASN A 171 -14.89 4.46 -14.06
C ASN A 171 -15.03 3.99 -15.52
N THR A 172 -14.26 2.96 -15.86
CA THR A 172 -14.36 2.27 -17.15
C THR A 172 -14.52 0.78 -16.90
N ALA A 173 -15.49 0.15 -17.56
CA ALA A 173 -15.74 -1.30 -17.48
C ALA A 173 -15.57 -1.95 -18.86
N PRO A 174 -14.34 -2.31 -19.26
CA PRO A 174 -14.10 -2.96 -20.55
C PRO A 174 -14.70 -4.37 -20.57
N SER A 175 -14.99 -4.87 -21.77
CA SER A 175 -15.51 -6.24 -21.93
C SER A 175 -14.41 -7.27 -21.72
N ASN A 176 -14.67 -8.27 -20.88
CA ASN A 176 -13.74 -9.36 -20.54
C ASN A 176 -12.45 -8.93 -19.80
N GLU A 177 -12.46 -7.76 -19.16
CA GLU A 177 -11.38 -7.27 -18.30
C GLU A 177 -11.92 -6.91 -16.91
N PRO A 178 -11.06 -6.83 -15.87
CA PRO A 178 -11.45 -6.26 -14.60
C PRO A 178 -11.94 -4.82 -14.75
N ASN A 179 -12.87 -4.42 -13.88
CA ASN A 179 -13.34 -3.05 -13.80
C ASN A 179 -12.16 -2.11 -13.48
N ILE A 180 -12.07 -0.98 -14.19
CA ILE A 180 -11.15 0.12 -13.89
C ILE A 180 -11.92 1.10 -12.99
N PRO A 181 -11.78 1.04 -11.65
CA PRO A 181 -12.56 1.88 -10.74
C PRO A 181 -12.15 3.35 -10.89
N ALA A 182 -13.06 4.25 -10.52
CA ALA A 182 -12.77 5.68 -10.52
C ALA A 182 -11.62 6.04 -9.56
N ILE A 183 -11.48 5.29 -8.47
CA ILE A 183 -10.36 5.43 -7.53
C ILE A 183 -10.11 4.11 -6.82
N ILE A 184 -8.83 3.88 -6.50
CA ILE A 184 -8.37 2.88 -5.54
C ILE A 184 -7.71 3.62 -4.38
N PHE A 185 -8.13 3.32 -3.16
CA PHE A 185 -7.50 3.80 -1.94
C PHE A 185 -6.85 2.63 -1.22
N SER A 186 -5.57 2.75 -0.89
CA SER A 186 -4.81 1.76 -0.14
C SER A 186 -4.19 2.41 1.08
N ILE A 187 -4.24 1.70 2.20
CA ILE A 187 -3.59 2.09 3.45
C ILE A 187 -3.00 0.85 4.10
N ILE A 188 -1.77 0.95 4.59
CA ILE A 188 -1.10 -0.13 5.31
C ILE A 188 -0.19 0.44 6.39
N ARG A 189 -0.23 -0.17 7.57
CA ARG A 189 0.71 0.12 8.65
C ARG A 189 2.09 -0.40 8.28
N ILE A 190 3.09 0.47 8.35
CA ILE A 190 4.48 0.17 7.99
C ILE A 190 5.44 0.25 9.18
N GLY A 191 4.96 0.70 10.35
CA GLY A 191 5.75 0.76 11.57
C GLY A 191 4.94 1.24 12.78
N ASP A 192 5.56 1.15 13.94
CA ASP A 192 5.08 1.71 15.21
C ASP A 192 5.37 3.21 15.31
#